data_AF-A0A7R9WAG2-F1
#
_entry.id   AF-A0A7R9WAG2-F1
#
_cell.length_a   1.000
_cell.length_b   1.000
_cell.length_c   1.000
_cell.angle_alpha   90.00
_cell.angle_beta   90.00
_cell.angle_gamma   90.00
#
_symmetry.space_group_name_H-M   'P 1'
#
loop_
_entity.id
_entity.type
_entity.pdbx_description
1 polymer ?
#
loop_
_entity_poly.entity_id
_entity_poly.type
_entity_poly.pdbx_seq_one_letter_code
_entity_poly.pdbx_strand_id
1 'polypeptide(L)'
;GGDVVASKSFYRAEECRVRWSPRGDAALAVTAAAVDSSGESYYGSADLYLLLGTDGKGGKAGSGGAISVPLPESATTCVDAQWQPNSTKPPSFAVISGKMPAQASLHHGVSGDPLHLLGK
;
A
#
# COMPACT_ATOMS: atom_id res chain seq x y z
N GLY A 1 26.99 5.09 -11.63
CA GLY A 1 26.29 5.50 -10.39
C GLY A 1 24.94 4.84 -10.43
N GLY A 2 24.45 4.29 -9.32
CA GLY A 2 23.10 3.74 -9.28
C GLY A 2 22.08 4.88 -9.23
N ASP A 3 21.17 4.93 -10.21
CA ASP A 3 20.08 5.91 -10.20
C ASP A 3 19.07 5.56 -9.10
N VAL A 4 18.49 6.59 -8.47
CA VAL A 4 17.42 6.41 -7.47
C VAL A 4 16.16 5.93 -8.18
N VAL A 5 15.72 4.72 -7.84
CA VAL A 5 14.59 4.06 -8.52
C VAL A 5 13.23 4.54 -8.00
N ALA A 6 13.14 4.95 -6.72
CA ALA A 6 11.97 5.59 -6.13
C ALA A 6 12.30 6.36 -4.84
N SER A 7 11.54 7.42 -4.54
CA SER A 7 11.64 8.18 -3.29
C SER A 7 10.27 8.64 -2.82
N LYS A 8 9.93 8.38 -1.55
CA LYS A 8 8.68 8.81 -0.91
C LYS A 8 8.95 9.26 0.52
N SER A 9 8.59 10.50 0.81
CA SER A 9 8.61 11.07 2.17
C SER A 9 7.28 10.86 2.86
N PHE A 10 7.30 10.53 4.16
CA PHE A 10 6.12 10.34 4.99
C PHE A 10 6.09 11.40 6.10
N TYR A 11 4.90 11.88 6.46
CA TYR A 11 4.71 12.77 7.58
C TYR A 11 4.20 11.96 8.78
N ARG A 12 4.91 12.02 9.92
CA ARG A 12 4.55 11.31 11.16
C ARG A 12 4.43 9.78 11.02
N ALA A 13 5.38 9.12 10.37
CA ALA A 13 5.50 7.66 10.41
C ALA A 13 6.59 7.26 11.42
N GLU A 14 6.25 6.37 12.37
CA GLU A 14 7.19 5.80 13.33
C GLU A 14 7.79 4.49 12.83
N GLU A 15 6.96 3.66 12.18
CA GLU A 15 7.38 2.42 11.56
C GLU A 15 7.01 2.42 10.07
N CYS A 16 7.88 1.85 9.23
CA CYS A 16 7.61 1.59 7.83
C CYS A 16 8.01 0.16 7.48
N ARG A 17 7.03 -0.66 7.07
CA ARG A 17 7.22 -2.04 6.63
C ARG A 17 7.15 -2.10 5.12
N VAL A 18 8.22 -2.54 4.48
CA VAL A 18 8.32 -2.64 3.03
C VAL A 18 8.24 -4.10 2.58
N ARG A 19 7.38 -4.40 1.59
CA ARG A 19 7.19 -5.73 1.02
C ARG A 19 7.35 -5.67 -0.49
N TRP A 20 8.39 -6.30 -1.02
CA TRP A 20 8.62 -6.38 -2.46
C TRP A 20 7.61 -7.32 -3.13
N SER A 21 7.17 -6.95 -4.33
CA SER A 21 6.38 -7.84 -5.18
C SER A 21 7.24 -9.06 -5.53
N PRO A 22 6.64 -10.25 -5.73
CA PRO A 22 7.40 -11.44 -6.16
C PRO A 22 8.16 -11.25 -7.47
N ARG A 23 7.74 -10.27 -8.30
CA ARG A 23 8.41 -9.89 -9.55
C ARG A 23 9.58 -8.92 -9.34
N GLY A 24 9.68 -8.28 -8.17
CA GLY A 24 10.77 -7.38 -7.81
C GLY A 24 10.69 -5.99 -8.43
N ASP A 25 9.58 -5.62 -9.05
CA ASP A 25 9.44 -4.35 -9.79
C ASP A 25 8.48 -3.34 -9.13
N ALA A 26 7.93 -3.72 -7.98
CA ALA A 26 7.08 -2.88 -7.13
C ALA A 26 7.27 -3.28 -5.66
N ALA A 27 6.90 -2.40 -4.73
CA ALA A 27 6.86 -2.69 -3.31
C ALA A 27 5.64 -2.05 -2.65
N LEU A 28 5.12 -2.69 -1.61
CA LEU A 28 4.14 -2.09 -0.70
C LEU A 28 4.88 -1.48 0.47
N ALA A 29 4.53 -0.27 0.87
CA ALA A 29 5.00 0.37 2.08
C ALA A 29 3.80 0.60 3.01
N VAL A 30 3.79 -0.09 4.15
CA VAL A 30 2.82 0.12 5.23
C VAL A 30 3.49 0.99 6.28
N THR A 31 2.97 2.19 6.50
CA THR A 31 3.46 3.09 7.56
C THR A 31 2.53 3.05 8.75
N ALA A 32 3.09 3.11 9.96
CA ALA A 32 2.32 3.18 11.20
C ALA A 32 2.75 4.37 12.06
N ALA A 33 1.80 4.97 12.76
CA ALA A 33 1.99 6.07 13.70
C ALA A 33 1.20 5.79 14.99
N ALA A 34 1.83 5.93 16.16
CA ALA A 34 1.23 5.54 17.44
C ALA A 34 0.27 6.58 18.03
N VAL A 35 0.19 7.79 17.47
CA VAL A 35 -0.54 8.90 18.09
C VAL A 35 -1.46 9.58 17.08
N ASP A 36 -2.76 9.24 17.13
CA ASP A 36 -3.77 10.25 16.82
C ASP A 36 -3.94 11.11 18.07
N SER A 37 -3.90 12.43 17.89
CA SER A 37 -4.10 13.41 18.96
C SER A 37 -5.55 13.47 19.47
N SER A 38 -6.40 12.48 19.13
CA SER A 38 -7.80 12.38 19.57
C SER A 38 -8.02 11.35 20.67
N GLY A 39 -7.10 10.40 20.87
CA GLY A 39 -7.27 9.35 21.88
C GLY A 39 -8.40 8.36 21.56
N GLU A 40 -8.88 8.34 20.31
CA GLU A 40 -10.01 7.50 19.86
C GLU A 40 -9.56 6.23 19.11
N SER A 41 -8.28 6.09 18.77
CA SER A 41 -7.76 4.91 18.08
C SER A 41 -6.81 4.12 18.97
N TYR A 42 -7.34 3.08 19.61
CA TYR A 42 -6.63 2.13 20.48
C TYR A 42 -5.44 1.39 19.81
N TYR A 43 -5.24 1.56 18.49
CA TYR A 43 -4.24 0.86 17.68
C TYR A 43 -3.40 1.79 16.78
N GLY A 44 -3.51 3.12 16.92
CA GLY A 44 -2.82 4.08 16.06
C GLY A 44 -3.42 4.19 14.65
N SER A 45 -2.69 4.84 13.73
CA SER A 45 -3.06 4.99 12.33
C SER A 45 -2.00 4.38 11.42
N ALA A 46 -2.44 3.63 10.42
CA ALA A 46 -1.57 3.10 9.38
C ALA A 46 -2.09 3.37 7.96
N ASP A 47 -1.15 3.76 7.10
CA ASP A 47 -1.36 4.08 5.68
C ASP A 47 -0.65 3.05 4.79
N LEU A 48 -1.15 2.90 3.56
CA LEU A 48 -0.61 1.96 2.59
C LEU A 48 -0.26 2.66 1.28
N TYR A 49 0.97 2.43 0.80
CA TYR A 49 1.46 2.95 -0.47
C TYR A 49 1.99 1.84 -1.36
N LEU A 50 1.74 1.97 -2.66
CA LEU A 50 2.35 1.17 -3.72
C LEU A 50 3.49 1.97 -4.36
N LEU A 51 4.71 1.47 -4.21
CA LEU A 51 5.93 2.00 -4.82
C LEU A 51 6.21 1.23 -6.11
N LEU A 52 6.43 1.94 -7.21
CA LEU A 52 6.74 1.34 -8.51
C LEU A 52 8.19 1.63 -8.90
N GLY A 53 8.87 0.65 -9.51
CA GLY A 53 10.22 0.82 -10.04
C GLY A 53 10.29 1.69 -11.30
N THR A 54 9.14 2.02 -11.88
CA THR A 54 8.99 2.93 -13.03
C THR A 54 7.80 3.85 -12.78
N ASP A 55 7.77 5.00 -13.44
CA ASP A 55 6.61 5.88 -13.37
C ASP A 55 5.39 5.13 -13.95
N GLY A 56 4.43 4.77 -13.08
CA GLY A 56 3.22 4.05 -13.45
C GLY A 56 2.43 4.76 -14.55
N LYS A 57 1.95 3.99 -15.54
CA LYS A 57 1.36 4.46 -16.82
C LYS A 57 2.31 5.30 -17.70
N GLY A 58 3.30 4.65 -18.32
CA GLY A 58 3.77 5.09 -19.65
C GLY A 58 5.08 5.88 -19.74
N GLY A 59 5.97 5.77 -18.75
CA GLY A 59 7.40 5.98 -18.99
C GLY A 59 7.96 7.35 -18.60
N LYS A 60 8.76 7.36 -17.55
CA LYS A 60 10.22 7.49 -17.55
C LYS A 60 10.71 6.82 -16.26
N ALA A 61 11.94 6.31 -16.25
CA ALA A 61 12.57 5.85 -15.02
C ALA A 61 13.25 7.07 -14.41
N GLY A 62 12.88 7.47 -13.19
CA GLY A 62 13.59 8.54 -12.51
C GLY A 62 12.88 9.23 -11.36
N SER A 63 11.58 8.98 -11.09
CA SER A 63 10.93 9.52 -9.90
C SER A 63 10.17 8.51 -9.04
N GLY A 64 9.92 7.29 -9.56
CA GLY A 64 9.34 6.17 -8.80
C GLY A 64 8.04 6.56 -8.11
N GLY A 65 6.96 6.61 -8.88
CA GLY A 65 5.65 6.98 -8.39
C GLY A 65 5.21 6.14 -7.19
N ALA A 66 4.92 6.82 -6.07
CA ALA A 66 4.31 6.23 -4.90
C ALA A 66 2.81 6.54 -4.90
N ILE A 67 1.99 5.52 -5.18
CA ILE A 67 0.54 5.61 -5.22
C ILE A 67 0.00 5.38 -3.80
N SER A 68 -0.87 6.26 -3.31
CA SER A 68 -1.66 5.97 -2.10
C SER A 68 -2.71 4.93 -2.46
N VAL A 69 -2.71 3.78 -1.79
CA VAL A 69 -3.68 2.74 -2.08
C VAL A 69 -5.03 3.15 -1.48
N PRO A 70 -6.10 3.27 -2.28
CA PRO A 70 -7.41 3.63 -1.76
C PRO A 70 -7.94 2.50 -0.87
N LEU A 71 -8.43 2.87 0.32
CA LEU A 71 -9.14 1.95 1.20
C LEU A 71 -10.66 2.09 1.01
N PRO A 72 -11.46 1.08 1.36
CA PRO A 72 -12.92 1.22 1.41
C PRO A 72 -13.34 2.42 2.26
N GLU A 73 -14.42 3.11 1.88
CA GLU A 73 -14.89 4.33 2.58
C GLU A 73 -15.17 4.11 4.08
N SER A 74 -15.65 2.91 4.44
CA SER A 74 -15.88 2.52 5.83
C SER A 74 -14.60 2.20 6.62
N ALA A 75 -13.45 2.08 5.95
CA ALA A 75 -12.18 1.70 6.53
C ALA A 75 -11.18 2.85 6.49
N THR A 76 -10.78 3.33 7.67
CA THR A 76 -9.89 4.49 7.80
C THR A 76 -8.40 4.13 7.93
N THR A 77 -8.05 2.85 8.08
CA THR A 77 -6.66 2.43 8.27
C THR A 77 -6.36 1.07 7.68
N CYS A 78 -5.14 0.90 7.16
CA CYS A 78 -4.62 -0.39 6.72
C CYS A 78 -4.13 -1.19 7.94
N VAL A 79 -4.63 -2.41 8.09
CA VAL A 79 -4.18 -3.36 9.13
C VAL A 79 -3.02 -4.21 8.62
N ASP A 80 -3.18 -4.78 7.41
CA ASP A 80 -2.13 -5.52 6.74
C ASP A 80 -2.30 -5.52 5.21
N ALA A 81 -1.23 -5.77 4.47
CA ALA A 81 -1.24 -5.87 3.02
C ALA A 81 -0.23 -6.90 2.50
N GLN A 82 -0.67 -7.84 1.68
CA GLN A 82 0.18 -8.93 1.19
C GLN A 82 0.06 -9.08 -0.32
N TRP A 83 1.22 -9.22 -0.98
CA TRP A 83 1.26 -9.57 -2.39
C TRP A 83 0.67 -10.95 -2.61
N GLN A 84 -0.02 -11.13 -3.74
CA GLN A 84 -0.26 -12.49 -4.22
C GLN A 84 1.10 -13.18 -4.38
N PRO A 85 1.27 -14.43 -3.92
CA PRO A 85 2.57 -15.09 -3.91
C PRO A 85 3.10 -15.40 -5.32
N ASN A 86 2.20 -15.55 -6.28
CA ASN A 86 2.54 -15.89 -7.65
C ASN A 86 2.57 -14.65 -8.55
N SER A 87 3.52 -14.58 -9.48
CA SER A 87 3.59 -13.48 -10.45
C SER A 87 2.56 -13.60 -11.60
N THR A 88 1.30 -13.89 -11.26
CA THR A 88 0.19 -13.95 -12.23
C THR A 88 -0.04 -12.58 -12.86
N LYS A 89 -0.42 -12.54 -14.14
CA LYS A 89 -0.82 -11.30 -14.81
C LYS A 89 -2.35 -11.17 -14.79
N PRO A 90 -2.92 -10.07 -14.25
CA PRO A 90 -2.21 -8.92 -13.66
C PRO A 90 -1.66 -9.18 -12.25
N PRO A 91 -0.56 -8.52 -11.84
CA PRO A 91 -0.08 -8.56 -10.46
C PRO A 91 -1.18 -8.03 -9.53
N SER A 92 -1.31 -8.58 -8.32
CA SER A 92 -2.31 -8.14 -7.34
C SER A 92 -1.82 -8.28 -5.91
N PHE A 93 -2.51 -7.61 -4.98
CA PHE A 93 -2.25 -7.73 -3.55
C PHE A 93 -3.56 -7.59 -2.77
N ALA A 94 -3.64 -8.27 -1.63
CA ALA A 94 -4.76 -8.18 -0.71
C ALA A 94 -4.46 -7.17 0.38
N VAL A 95 -5.49 -6.45 0.82
CA VAL A 95 -5.44 -5.46 1.90
C VAL A 95 -6.52 -5.79 2.92
N ILE A 96 -6.16 -5.77 4.19
CA ILE A 96 -7.09 -5.81 5.32
C ILE A 96 -7.14 -4.39 5.89
N SER A 97 -8.34 -3.83 6.05
CA SER A 97 -8.51 -2.43 6.46
C SER A 97 -9.75 -2.23 7.34
N GLY A 98 -9.66 -1.25 8.24
CA GLY A 98 -10.77 -0.79 9.09
C GLY A 98 -10.76 -1.37 10.51
N LYS A 99 -11.69 -0.85 11.33
CA LYS A 99 -11.95 -1.34 12.70
C LYS A 99 -12.94 -2.51 12.64
N MET A 100 -12.96 -3.35 13.68
CA MET A 100 -13.75 -4.59 13.68
C MET A 100 -15.26 -4.34 13.44
N PRO A 101 -15.92 -5.11 12.55
CA PRO A 101 -15.34 -6.12 11.67
C PRO A 101 -14.52 -5.49 10.52
N ALA A 102 -13.27 -5.94 10.36
CA ALA A 102 -12.40 -5.44 9.31
C ALA A 102 -12.86 -5.92 7.93
N GLN A 103 -12.50 -5.16 6.90
CA GLN A 103 -12.79 -5.47 5.50
C GLN A 103 -11.56 -5.97 4.79
N ALA A 104 -11.75 -6.86 3.82
CA ALA A 104 -10.68 -7.37 2.98
C ALA A 104 -10.93 -6.98 1.52
N SER A 105 -9.94 -6.40 0.85
CA SER A 105 -10.02 -6.00 -0.56
C SER A 105 -8.83 -6.53 -1.36
N LEU A 106 -9.06 -6.76 -2.65
CA LEU A 106 -8.04 -7.11 -3.62
C LEU A 106 -7.76 -5.89 -4.50
N HIS A 107 -6.49 -5.61 -4.75
CA HIS A 107 -6.03 -4.44 -5.51
C HIS A 107 -5.11 -4.83 -6.66
N HIS A 108 -5.11 -4.00 -7.70
CA HIS A 108 -4.24 -4.17 -8.86
C HIS A 108 -2.80 -3.73 -8.54
N GLY A 109 -1.83 -4.60 -8.79
CA GLY A 109 -0.42 -4.45 -8.41
C GLY A 109 0.38 -3.41 -9.20
N VAL A 110 -0.24 -2.71 -10.14
CA VAL A 110 0.38 -1.60 -10.88
C VAL A 110 -0.32 -0.28 -10.61
N SER A 111 -1.66 -0.26 -10.55
CA SER A 111 -2.41 0.98 -10.38
C SER A 111 -2.83 1.24 -8.94
N GLY A 112 -2.82 0.23 -8.07
CA GLY A 112 -3.36 0.32 -6.71
C GLY A 112 -4.89 0.30 -6.65
N ASP A 113 -5.58 0.35 -7.80
CA ASP A 113 -7.04 0.40 -7.85
C ASP A 113 -7.66 -0.86 -7.24
N PRO A 114 -8.80 -0.73 -6.54
CA PRO A 114 -9.53 -1.88 -6.01
C PRO A 114 -10.10 -2.72 -7.15
N LEU A 115 -9.82 -4.02 -7.12
CA LEU A 115 -10.39 -5.02 -8.02
C LEU A 115 -11.66 -5.63 -7.43
N HIS A 116 -11.66 -5.90 -6.11
CA HIS A 116 -12.76 -6.56 -5.45
C HIS A 116 -12.77 -6.28 -3.95
N LEU A 117 -13.96 -6.20 -3.35
CA LEU A 117 -14.15 -6.15 -1.91
C LEU A 117 -14.75 -7.49 -1.48
N LEU A 118 -14.03 -8.24 -0.64
CA LEU A 118 -14.44 -9.57 -0.20
C LEU A 118 -15.52 -9.47 0.87
N GLY A 119 -16.55 -10.33 0.76
CA GLY A 119 -17.61 -10.45 1.75
C GLY A 119 -18.77 -9.45 1.59
N LYS A 120 -18.96 -8.88 0.40
CA LYS A 120 -20.20 -8.21 -0.01
C LYS A 120 -20.95 -9.02 -1.05
#